data_AF-A0A920YFH8-F1
#
_entry.id   AF-A0A920YFH8-F1
#
_cell.length_a   1.000
_cell.length_b   1.000
_cell.length_c   1.000
_cell.angle_alpha   90.00
_cell.angle_beta   90.00
_cell.angle_gamma   90.00
#
_symmetry.space_group_name_H-M   'P 1'
#
loop_
_entity.id
_entity.type
_entity.pdbx_description
1 polymer ?
#
loop_
_entity_poly.entity_id
_entity_poly.type
_entity_poly.pdbx_seq_one_letter_code
_entity_poly.pdbx_strand_id
1 'polypeptide(L)'
;MFIVSLFIRSVAAQGLPPDIRFGAVEAFRDPVAAAEAGVGWERILFYWSELQPNGPDDWNGYHVPDDWLNLADAAGREVVGLLKHSPAWATDGPPGCGVPRGLYLPVDDPGNLWATFVRRVVGMYVGRIDRWIIWNEPDIAPDTYGAEWCGSVEEYYQLLKVAYLAAHQVNPSVTIHLAGLTYWHDRSYLRRFLTIATQDPTGPEHGYYFDVVSLHIYFRSETVPQIINETRATLTAYGLNKPIWVNETNAPPNSDPQWPMAAANYEISLEEQAGFLLQSFALALSAGAERVAVYKWLDNDLPPGFEPFGIIRPDFSHRPAYDAYRLITAHYAATISAREDRQSLYTVVTLDRGNLTTRVLWARTEADASVSVPALAPQARLIDQTGAEQLIEPVDGQYTLTLPGARCADKRGCIIGGPTYLLVEEAGSASSPAESAMSAPDEPRAATNLGNTPTPLLTATPTLSPTATPTPLPTATSTFLPTCTPTPTETPTPTPTPQPSPTPTATPTHISMLPHTPTPTKLPTPRPSVPATPAPPLWPTLVGLAAVTLFAALVGTLFRHQSG
;
A
#
# COMPACT_ATOMS: atom_id res chain seq x y z
N MET A 1 56.39 15.48 -11.18
CA MET A 1 55.58 15.44 -9.94
C MET A 1 54.31 16.24 -10.20
N PHE A 2 53.29 15.60 -10.74
CA PHE A 2 52.00 16.23 -11.03
C PHE A 2 51.08 15.98 -9.85
N ILE A 3 50.71 17.05 -9.16
CA ILE A 3 49.72 17.03 -8.09
C ILE A 3 48.34 17.07 -8.77
N VAL A 4 47.61 15.96 -8.71
CA VAL A 4 46.19 15.90 -9.04
C VAL A 4 45.44 16.33 -7.79
N SER A 5 44.83 17.52 -7.83
CA SER A 5 43.92 17.98 -6.78
C SER A 5 42.69 17.08 -6.74
N LEU A 6 42.56 16.32 -5.65
CA LEU A 6 41.37 15.58 -5.30
C LEU A 6 40.29 16.59 -4.87
N PHE A 7 39.26 16.77 -5.69
CA PHE A 7 38.03 17.45 -5.25
C PHE A 7 37.36 16.54 -4.22
N ILE A 8 37.54 16.86 -2.94
CA ILE A 8 36.73 16.31 -1.86
C ILE A 8 35.32 16.86 -2.08
N ARG A 9 34.42 16.02 -2.63
CA ARG A 9 32.98 16.28 -2.53
C ARG A 9 32.64 16.33 -1.06
N SER A 10 32.13 17.48 -0.62
CA SER A 10 31.49 17.66 0.66
C SER A 10 30.48 16.53 0.89
N VAL A 11 30.65 15.78 1.98
CA VAL A 11 29.64 14.86 2.49
C VAL A 11 28.37 15.68 2.69
N ALA A 12 27.38 15.48 1.82
CA ALA A 12 26.05 16.03 2.04
C ALA A 12 25.60 15.54 3.42
N ALA A 13 25.14 16.46 4.27
CA ALA A 13 24.45 16.08 5.49
C ALA A 13 23.38 15.05 5.11
N GLN A 14 23.42 13.86 5.71
CA GLN A 14 22.35 12.88 5.54
C GLN A 14 21.04 13.60 5.90
N GLY A 15 20.14 13.73 4.92
CA GLY A 15 18.82 14.32 5.14
C GLY A 15 18.12 13.58 6.28
N LEU A 16 17.13 14.22 6.89
CA LEU A 16 16.26 13.53 7.84
C LEU A 16 15.71 12.27 7.17
N PRO A 17 15.59 11.14 7.90
CA PRO A 17 15.03 9.93 7.33
C PRO A 17 13.60 10.21 6.81
N PRO A 18 13.18 9.54 5.73
CA PRO A 18 11.85 9.72 5.18
C PRO A 18 10.77 9.35 6.22
N ASP A 19 9.62 10.01 6.14
CA ASP A 19 8.53 9.77 7.09
C ASP A 19 7.90 8.40 6.85
N ILE A 20 7.98 7.53 7.88
CA ILE A 20 7.54 6.14 7.80
C ILE A 20 6.04 5.98 7.56
N ARG A 21 5.23 7.04 7.64
CA ARG A 21 3.77 6.94 7.36
C ARG A 21 3.49 6.76 5.88
N PHE A 22 4.43 7.09 4.99
CA PHE A 22 4.21 7.11 3.54
C PHE A 22 5.08 6.09 2.83
N GLY A 23 4.44 5.13 2.18
CA GLY A 23 5.14 4.07 1.46
C GLY A 23 4.71 3.92 0.01
N ALA A 24 5.35 2.98 -0.67
CA ALA A 24 5.02 2.62 -2.03
C ALA A 24 5.23 1.11 -2.25
N VAL A 25 4.40 0.51 -3.10
CA VAL A 25 4.56 -0.89 -3.47
C VAL A 25 5.60 -1.04 -4.57
N GLU A 26 6.57 -1.93 -4.32
CA GLU A 26 7.71 -2.24 -5.20
C GLU A 26 8.56 -1.01 -5.59
N ALA A 27 8.87 -0.14 -4.63
CA ALA A 27 9.65 1.07 -4.88
C ALA A 27 11.08 0.79 -5.38
N PHE A 28 11.65 -0.38 -5.05
CA PHE A 28 12.94 -0.86 -5.54
C PHE A 28 13.06 -0.93 -7.06
N ARG A 29 11.94 -0.87 -7.81
CA ARG A 29 11.93 -0.86 -9.28
C ARG A 29 12.53 0.43 -9.86
N ASP A 30 12.39 1.54 -9.14
CA ASP A 30 13.12 2.78 -9.39
C ASP A 30 13.53 3.40 -8.04
N PRO A 31 14.64 2.93 -7.45
CA PRO A 31 15.04 3.29 -6.09
C PRO A 31 15.54 4.73 -6.01
N VAL A 32 15.97 5.33 -7.13
CA VAL A 32 16.41 6.73 -7.20
C VAL A 32 15.19 7.63 -7.08
N ALA A 33 14.17 7.42 -7.92
CA ALA A 33 12.92 8.14 -7.80
C ALA A 33 12.28 7.96 -6.42
N ALA A 34 12.34 6.74 -5.85
CA ALA A 34 11.81 6.46 -4.52
C ALA A 34 12.50 7.29 -3.42
N ALA A 35 13.83 7.44 -3.50
CA ALA A 35 14.59 8.27 -2.57
C ALA A 35 14.28 9.77 -2.75
N GLU A 36 14.23 10.25 -3.99
CA GLU A 36 13.90 11.64 -4.32
C GLU A 36 12.50 12.05 -3.88
N ALA A 37 11.56 11.09 -3.91
CA ALA A 37 10.19 11.30 -3.49
C ALA A 37 9.95 11.10 -1.99
N GLY A 38 10.96 10.69 -1.23
CA GLY A 38 10.86 10.49 0.22
C GLY A 38 9.99 9.30 0.62
N VAL A 39 10.02 8.20 -0.14
CA VAL A 39 9.33 6.96 0.23
C VAL A 39 9.92 6.42 1.55
N GLY A 40 9.11 6.38 2.60
CA GLY A 40 9.53 5.97 3.95
C GLY A 40 9.56 4.46 4.17
N TRP A 41 8.76 3.72 3.41
CA TRP A 41 8.80 2.26 3.42
C TRP A 41 8.31 1.67 2.09
N GLU A 42 8.72 0.46 1.78
CA GLU A 42 8.26 -0.26 0.60
C GLU A 42 7.81 -1.68 0.89
N ARG A 43 6.80 -2.13 0.14
CA ARG A 43 6.34 -3.52 0.17
C ARG A 43 6.95 -4.28 -1.01
N ILE A 44 7.58 -5.42 -0.71
CA ILE A 44 8.20 -6.30 -1.72
C ILE A 44 7.63 -7.72 -1.63
N LEU A 45 7.60 -8.42 -2.76
CA LEU A 45 7.00 -9.75 -2.86
C LEU A 45 8.07 -10.83 -2.72
N PHE A 46 7.78 -11.82 -1.89
CA PHE A 46 8.55 -13.04 -1.72
C PHE A 46 7.68 -14.22 -2.13
N TYR A 47 7.84 -14.65 -3.38
CA TYR A 47 7.18 -15.84 -3.88
C TYR A 47 7.91 -17.09 -3.41
N TRP A 48 7.25 -17.90 -2.59
CA TRP A 48 7.80 -19.18 -2.14
C TRP A 48 8.13 -20.07 -3.35
N SER A 49 7.30 -20.05 -4.39
CA SER A 49 7.57 -20.77 -5.64
C SER A 49 8.84 -20.33 -6.37
N GLU A 50 9.23 -19.07 -6.27
CA GLU A 50 10.44 -18.56 -6.93
C GLU A 50 11.67 -18.70 -6.05
N LEU A 51 11.50 -18.61 -4.72
CA LEU A 51 12.57 -18.81 -3.74
C LEU A 51 12.94 -20.28 -3.63
N GLN A 52 11.98 -21.20 -3.71
CA GLN A 52 12.20 -22.65 -3.62
C GLN A 52 11.49 -23.38 -4.77
N PRO A 53 11.95 -23.25 -6.04
CA PRO A 53 11.21 -23.79 -7.18
C PRO A 53 11.20 -25.32 -7.24
N ASN A 54 12.29 -25.97 -6.83
CA ASN A 54 12.46 -27.41 -7.06
C ASN A 54 12.30 -28.30 -5.81
N GLY A 55 12.25 -27.73 -4.61
CA GLY A 55 12.12 -28.49 -3.37
C GLY A 55 12.51 -27.73 -2.11
N PRO A 56 12.38 -28.35 -0.93
CA PRO A 56 12.61 -27.70 0.37
C PRO A 56 14.08 -27.28 0.62
N ASP A 57 15.03 -27.92 -0.05
CA ASP A 57 16.46 -27.59 0.06
C ASP A 57 16.91 -26.48 -0.90
N ASP A 58 16.11 -26.21 -1.95
CA ASP A 58 16.41 -25.21 -2.96
C ASP A 58 16.32 -23.78 -2.40
N TRP A 59 17.12 -22.87 -2.96
CA TRP A 59 17.08 -21.44 -2.63
C TRP A 59 17.58 -20.56 -3.76
N ASN A 60 16.68 -19.75 -4.30
CA ASN A 60 16.95 -18.76 -5.34
C ASN A 60 17.13 -17.36 -4.72
N GLY A 61 18.37 -16.99 -4.41
CA GLY A 61 18.70 -15.65 -3.90
C GLY A 61 18.49 -14.51 -4.91
N TYR A 62 18.23 -14.80 -6.19
CA TYR A 62 18.01 -13.76 -7.21
C TYR A 62 16.58 -13.24 -7.22
N HIS A 63 15.64 -13.92 -6.56
CA HIS A 63 14.25 -13.46 -6.50
C HIS A 63 14.12 -12.14 -5.71
N VAL A 64 14.88 -12.02 -4.62
CA VAL A 64 15.03 -10.77 -3.85
C VAL A 64 16.53 -10.47 -3.70
N PRO A 65 17.13 -9.79 -4.68
CA PRO A 65 18.54 -9.41 -4.64
C PRO A 65 18.87 -8.51 -3.45
N ASP A 66 20.03 -8.73 -2.83
CA ASP A 66 20.49 -7.93 -1.69
C ASP A 66 20.59 -6.44 -1.99
N ASP A 67 20.85 -6.08 -3.26
CA ASP A 67 20.96 -4.69 -3.69
C ASP A 67 19.66 -3.90 -3.48
N TRP A 68 18.49 -4.54 -3.58
CA TRP A 68 17.21 -3.86 -3.31
C TRP A 68 17.15 -3.39 -1.85
N LEU A 69 17.52 -4.26 -0.92
CA LEU A 69 17.53 -3.97 0.51
C LEU A 69 18.64 -2.99 0.88
N ASN A 70 19.81 -3.10 0.25
CA ASN A 70 20.93 -2.15 0.47
C ASN A 70 20.57 -0.73 0.02
N LEU A 71 19.88 -0.60 -1.11
CA LEU A 71 19.42 0.70 -1.61
C LEU A 71 18.29 1.29 -0.76
N ALA A 72 17.41 0.45 -0.22
CA ALA A 72 16.39 0.89 0.73
C ALA A 72 17.02 1.39 2.04
N ASP A 73 17.93 0.62 2.63
CA ASP A 73 18.67 0.99 3.86
C ASP A 73 19.46 2.29 3.69
N ALA A 74 20.20 2.43 2.57
CA ALA A 74 20.95 3.64 2.26
C ALA A 74 20.06 4.90 2.12
N ALA A 75 18.78 4.72 1.77
CA ALA A 75 17.78 5.78 1.70
C ALA A 75 16.96 5.95 2.99
N GLY A 76 17.24 5.17 4.05
CA GLY A 76 16.45 5.16 5.28
C GLY A 76 15.03 4.63 5.09
N ARG A 77 14.79 3.82 4.05
CA ARG A 77 13.49 3.26 3.70
C ARG A 77 13.33 1.86 4.27
N GLU A 78 12.28 1.66 5.07
CA GLU A 78 11.96 0.36 5.66
C GLU A 78 11.41 -0.61 4.59
N VAL A 79 11.84 -1.87 4.62
CA VAL A 79 11.32 -2.90 3.73
C VAL A 79 10.34 -3.80 4.48
N VAL A 80 9.15 -4.00 3.89
CA VAL A 80 8.11 -4.90 4.37
C VAL A 80 7.96 -6.05 3.38
N GLY A 81 8.23 -7.28 3.83
CA GLY A 81 8.12 -8.47 2.98
C GLY A 81 6.70 -9.02 2.95
N LEU A 82 6.25 -9.50 1.80
CA LEU A 82 5.01 -10.29 1.69
C LEU A 82 5.34 -11.71 1.26
N LEU A 83 5.02 -12.69 2.09
CA LEU A 83 5.19 -14.11 1.79
C LEU A 83 3.93 -14.65 1.10
N LYS A 84 4.04 -15.18 -0.12
CA LYS A 84 2.94 -15.84 -0.83
C LYS A 84 3.44 -16.90 -1.82
N HIS A 85 2.50 -17.49 -2.55
CA HIS A 85 2.75 -18.30 -3.73
C HIS A 85 3.34 -19.70 -3.47
N SER A 86 2.49 -20.66 -3.10
CA SER A 86 2.91 -22.04 -2.79
C SER A 86 3.54 -22.72 -4.02
N PRO A 87 4.77 -23.24 -3.95
CA PRO A 87 5.34 -24.03 -5.05
C PRO A 87 4.53 -25.30 -5.29
N ALA A 88 4.57 -25.81 -6.53
CA ALA A 88 3.86 -27.04 -6.92
C ALA A 88 4.25 -28.26 -6.05
N TRP A 89 5.51 -28.33 -5.60
CA TRP A 89 5.94 -29.41 -4.70
C TRP A 89 5.47 -29.22 -3.26
N ALA A 90 4.91 -28.09 -2.85
CA ALA A 90 4.54 -27.84 -1.45
C ALA A 90 3.04 -27.85 -1.19
N THR A 91 2.19 -28.11 -2.19
CA THR A 91 0.73 -28.18 -2.03
C THR A 91 0.15 -29.35 -2.83
N ASP A 92 -0.98 -29.91 -2.35
CA ASP A 92 -1.80 -30.85 -3.13
C ASP A 92 -2.89 -30.12 -3.95
N GLY A 93 -3.06 -28.81 -3.73
CA GLY A 93 -3.96 -27.94 -4.48
C GLY A 93 -3.28 -27.29 -5.69
N PRO A 94 -3.91 -26.28 -6.30
CA PRO A 94 -3.31 -25.55 -7.41
C PRO A 94 -2.01 -24.84 -6.98
N PRO A 95 -0.91 -24.96 -7.76
CA PRO A 95 0.29 -24.16 -7.52
C PRO A 95 -0.01 -22.67 -7.46
N GLY A 96 0.72 -21.94 -6.63
CA GLY A 96 0.53 -20.51 -6.41
C GLY A 96 -0.49 -20.20 -5.32
N CYS A 97 -1.72 -20.72 -5.39
CA CYS A 97 -2.76 -20.36 -4.43
C CYS A 97 -3.09 -21.44 -3.38
N GLY A 98 -2.62 -22.67 -3.60
CA GLY A 98 -2.99 -23.84 -2.81
C GLY A 98 -2.44 -23.86 -1.37
N VAL A 99 -3.20 -24.51 -0.48
CA VAL A 99 -2.86 -24.67 0.93
C VAL A 99 -1.58 -25.50 1.07
N PRO A 100 -0.58 -25.07 1.87
CA PRO A 100 0.66 -25.83 2.04
C PRO A 100 0.45 -27.20 2.70
N ARG A 101 1.20 -28.22 2.23
CA ARG A 101 1.21 -29.55 2.84
C ARG A 101 1.78 -29.49 4.25
N GLY A 102 1.19 -30.29 5.14
CA GLY A 102 1.61 -30.37 6.54
C GLY A 102 1.26 -29.15 7.38
N LEU A 103 0.41 -28.25 6.91
CA LEU A 103 0.05 -27.01 7.61
C LEU A 103 -0.54 -27.22 9.03
N TYR A 104 -1.13 -28.39 9.28
CA TYR A 104 -1.68 -28.78 10.59
C TYR A 104 -0.73 -29.62 11.46
N LEU A 105 0.47 -29.93 10.97
CA LEU A 105 1.51 -30.53 11.80
C LEU A 105 2.06 -29.50 12.80
N PRO A 106 2.66 -29.93 13.93
CA PRO A 106 3.33 -29.01 14.86
C PRO A 106 4.30 -28.07 14.14
N VAL A 107 4.45 -26.84 14.63
CA VAL A 107 5.29 -25.81 13.98
C VAL A 107 6.77 -26.23 13.86
N ASP A 108 7.25 -27.03 14.81
CA ASP A 108 8.61 -27.58 14.82
C ASP A 108 8.76 -28.87 13.99
N ASP A 109 7.66 -29.44 13.50
CA ASP A 109 7.69 -30.64 12.67
C ASP A 109 8.30 -30.31 11.30
N PRO A 110 9.34 -31.05 10.83
CA PRO A 110 9.94 -30.80 9.53
C PRO A 110 8.98 -31.05 8.36
N GLY A 111 7.88 -31.78 8.58
CA GLY A 111 6.79 -31.96 7.63
C GLY A 111 5.87 -30.75 7.52
N ASN A 112 5.92 -29.78 8.44
CA ASN A 112 5.24 -28.50 8.28
C ASN A 112 6.06 -27.62 7.32
N LEU A 113 5.79 -27.76 6.02
CA LEU A 113 6.59 -27.14 4.96
C LEU A 113 6.51 -25.62 5.01
N TRP A 114 5.34 -25.08 5.35
CA TRP A 114 5.15 -23.63 5.52
C TRP A 114 5.95 -23.09 6.70
N ALA A 115 5.92 -23.75 7.87
CA ALA A 115 6.72 -23.36 9.02
C ALA A 115 8.23 -23.36 8.71
N THR A 116 8.70 -24.38 7.98
CA THR A 116 10.09 -24.51 7.58
C THR A 116 10.51 -23.37 6.64
N PHE A 117 9.68 -23.05 5.64
CA PHE A 117 9.93 -21.94 4.74
C PHE A 117 9.93 -20.59 5.47
N VAL A 118 8.92 -20.33 6.32
CA VAL A 118 8.83 -19.07 7.08
C VAL A 118 10.03 -18.89 8.00
N ARG A 119 10.42 -19.92 8.77
CA ARG A 119 11.65 -19.87 9.59
C ARG A 119 12.88 -19.54 8.76
N ARG A 120 13.02 -20.18 7.60
CA ARG A 120 14.16 -20.01 6.70
C ARG A 120 14.24 -18.59 6.15
N VAL A 121 13.14 -18.05 5.60
CA VAL A 121 13.12 -16.71 5.00
C VAL A 121 13.24 -15.62 6.07
N VAL A 122 12.44 -15.67 7.14
CA VAL A 122 12.50 -14.65 8.20
C VAL A 122 13.88 -14.67 8.88
N GLY A 123 14.45 -15.85 9.12
CA GLY A 123 15.78 -16.01 9.71
C GLY A 123 16.91 -15.44 8.85
N MET A 124 16.77 -15.44 7.52
CA MET A 124 17.76 -14.84 6.61
C MET A 124 17.76 -13.32 6.63
N TYR A 125 16.62 -12.68 6.90
CA TYR A 125 16.45 -11.24 6.79
C TYR A 125 16.30 -10.51 8.14
N VAL A 126 16.59 -11.17 9.27
CA VAL A 126 16.55 -10.54 10.60
C VAL A 126 17.36 -9.24 10.63
N GLY A 127 16.75 -8.14 11.09
CA GLY A 127 17.37 -6.81 11.14
C GLY A 127 17.44 -6.08 9.80
N ARG A 128 16.96 -6.69 8.70
CA ARG A 128 16.77 -6.04 7.38
C ARG A 128 15.29 -5.99 6.99
N ILE A 129 14.52 -7.00 7.38
CA ILE A 129 13.06 -7.10 7.21
C ILE A 129 12.47 -7.69 8.48
N ASP A 130 11.89 -6.83 9.31
CA ASP A 130 11.26 -7.22 10.57
C ASP A 130 9.73 -7.16 10.51
N ARG A 131 9.15 -6.84 9.33
CA ARG A 131 7.70 -6.87 9.10
C ARG A 131 7.35 -7.76 7.92
N TRP A 132 6.43 -8.70 8.17
CA TRP A 132 6.00 -9.68 7.18
C TRP A 132 4.48 -9.74 7.04
N ILE A 133 3.99 -9.55 5.83
CA ILE A 133 2.60 -9.75 5.44
C ILE A 133 2.42 -11.19 5.00
N ILE A 134 1.44 -11.86 5.59
CA ILE A 134 1.18 -13.27 5.33
C ILE A 134 0.06 -13.40 4.34
N TRP A 135 0.43 -13.81 3.13
CA TRP A 135 -0.43 -13.90 1.96
C TRP A 135 -0.99 -12.54 1.50
N ASN A 136 -1.93 -12.59 0.56
CA ASN A 136 -2.53 -11.41 -0.05
C ASN A 136 -3.99 -11.71 -0.44
N GLU A 137 -4.89 -10.78 -0.13
CA GLU A 137 -6.30 -10.77 -0.58
C GLU A 137 -7.05 -12.11 -0.49
N PRO A 138 -7.02 -12.81 0.67
CA PRO A 138 -7.73 -14.08 0.84
C PRO A 138 -9.26 -13.89 0.93
N ASP A 139 -9.75 -12.64 0.94
CA ASP A 139 -11.17 -12.28 0.87
C ASP A 139 -11.74 -12.34 -0.55
N ILE A 140 -10.90 -12.49 -1.57
CA ILE A 140 -11.34 -12.76 -2.94
C ILE A 140 -11.63 -14.26 -3.07
N ALA A 141 -12.88 -14.60 -3.44
CA ALA A 141 -13.27 -15.99 -3.62
C ALA A 141 -12.47 -16.67 -4.75
N PRO A 142 -12.11 -17.96 -4.65
CA PRO A 142 -11.21 -18.64 -5.60
C PRO A 142 -11.65 -18.64 -7.07
N ASP A 143 -12.96 -18.48 -7.34
CA ASP A 143 -13.54 -18.40 -8.68
C ASP A 143 -13.66 -16.95 -9.21
N THR A 144 -13.26 -15.97 -8.40
CA THR A 144 -13.28 -14.55 -8.74
C THR A 144 -11.90 -14.11 -9.25
N TYR A 145 -11.91 -13.27 -10.29
CA TYR A 145 -10.68 -12.69 -10.83
C TYR A 145 -9.91 -11.93 -9.73
N GLY A 146 -8.59 -12.13 -9.70
CA GLY A 146 -7.72 -11.57 -8.67
C GLY A 146 -7.52 -12.49 -7.45
N ALA A 147 -8.19 -13.63 -7.37
CA ALA A 147 -7.99 -14.56 -6.25
C ALA A 147 -6.55 -15.07 -6.17
N GLU A 148 -5.94 -14.90 -5.00
CA GLU A 148 -4.57 -15.36 -4.75
C GLU A 148 -4.49 -16.46 -3.70
N TRP A 149 -5.56 -16.69 -2.94
CA TRP A 149 -5.67 -17.78 -1.96
C TRP A 149 -6.78 -18.73 -2.36
N CYS A 150 -6.48 -20.04 -2.36
CA CYS A 150 -7.45 -21.07 -2.71
C CYS A 150 -7.96 -21.89 -1.51
N GLY A 151 -7.51 -21.56 -0.29
CA GLY A 151 -7.98 -22.20 0.93
C GLY A 151 -9.22 -21.52 1.55
N SER A 152 -9.78 -22.16 2.56
CA SER A 152 -10.81 -21.62 3.44
C SER A 152 -10.28 -20.51 4.37
N VAL A 153 -11.19 -19.85 5.09
CA VAL A 153 -10.83 -18.85 6.11
C VAL A 153 -10.14 -19.52 7.30
N GLU A 154 -10.54 -20.74 7.64
CA GLU A 154 -9.93 -21.60 8.66
C GLU A 154 -8.49 -21.96 8.29
N GLU A 155 -8.27 -22.36 7.03
CA GLU A 155 -6.93 -22.65 6.54
C GLU A 155 -6.06 -21.40 6.46
N TYR A 156 -6.63 -20.23 6.13
CA TYR A 156 -5.92 -18.96 6.19
C TYR A 156 -5.53 -18.60 7.63
N TYR A 157 -6.42 -18.77 8.61
CA TYR A 157 -6.11 -18.59 10.02
C TYR A 157 -4.97 -19.51 10.48
N GLN A 158 -5.01 -20.79 10.10
CA GLN A 158 -3.94 -21.73 10.41
C GLN A 158 -2.62 -21.35 9.72
N LEU A 159 -2.65 -20.91 8.46
CA LEU A 159 -1.48 -20.38 7.73
C LEU A 159 -0.82 -19.23 8.48
N LEU A 160 -1.63 -18.28 8.95
CA LEU A 160 -1.19 -17.12 9.72
C LEU A 160 -0.61 -17.53 11.07
N LYS A 161 -1.28 -18.42 11.81
CA LYS A 161 -0.81 -18.98 13.09
C LYS A 161 0.57 -19.63 12.95
N VAL A 162 0.73 -20.50 11.95
CA VAL A 162 1.99 -21.19 11.69
C VAL A 162 3.09 -20.19 11.32
N ALA A 163 2.79 -19.21 10.47
CA ALA A 163 3.76 -18.17 10.11
C ALA A 163 4.20 -17.35 11.33
N TYR A 164 3.25 -16.93 12.17
CA TYR A 164 3.54 -16.18 13.39
C TYR A 164 4.48 -16.94 14.31
N LEU A 165 4.15 -18.20 14.64
CA LEU A 165 4.96 -19.01 15.53
C LEU A 165 6.35 -19.28 14.95
N ALA A 166 6.43 -19.67 13.67
CA ALA A 166 7.70 -19.95 13.00
C ALA A 166 8.61 -18.71 12.89
N ALA A 167 8.04 -17.55 12.59
CA ALA A 167 8.79 -16.30 12.50
C ALA A 167 9.36 -15.89 13.88
N HIS A 168 8.57 -15.99 14.95
CA HIS A 168 9.01 -15.63 16.30
C HIS A 168 10.09 -16.56 16.88
N GLN A 169 10.23 -17.79 16.36
CA GLN A 169 11.32 -18.69 16.75
C GLN A 169 12.70 -18.16 16.33
N VAL A 170 12.77 -17.40 15.22
CA VAL A 170 14.04 -16.90 14.65
C VAL A 170 14.21 -15.39 14.83
N ASN A 171 13.10 -14.65 14.94
CA ASN A 171 13.09 -13.20 15.18
C ASN A 171 12.01 -12.85 16.22
N PRO A 172 12.37 -12.75 17.52
CA PRO A 172 11.40 -12.40 18.56
C PRO A 172 10.77 -11.00 18.44
N SER A 173 11.33 -10.11 17.63
CA SER A 173 10.82 -8.75 17.37
C SER A 173 10.02 -8.62 16.08
N VAL A 174 9.79 -9.71 15.35
CA VAL A 174 9.07 -9.69 14.08
C VAL A 174 7.63 -9.19 14.26
N THR A 175 7.16 -8.35 13.34
CA THR A 175 5.74 -7.97 13.25
C THR A 175 5.09 -8.74 12.11
N ILE A 176 3.94 -9.36 12.38
CA ILE A 176 3.16 -10.13 11.42
C ILE A 176 1.90 -9.36 11.05
N HIS A 177 1.75 -9.08 9.76
CA HIS A 177 0.56 -8.46 9.22
C HIS A 177 -0.41 -9.53 8.71
N LEU A 178 -1.70 -9.32 8.98
CA LEU A 178 -2.76 -9.94 8.21
C LEU A 178 -2.61 -9.54 6.73
N ALA A 179 -3.02 -10.41 5.82
CA ALA A 179 -3.07 -10.12 4.39
C ALA A 179 -3.84 -8.81 4.14
N GLY A 180 -3.49 -8.12 3.06
CA GLY A 180 -4.31 -7.00 2.61
C GLY A 180 -5.72 -7.47 2.29
N LEU A 181 -6.73 -6.84 2.89
CA LEU A 181 -8.15 -7.11 2.60
C LEU A 181 -8.69 -6.07 1.63
N THR A 182 -9.42 -6.51 0.61
CA THR A 182 -9.97 -5.64 -0.45
C THR A 182 -11.29 -4.98 -0.11
N TYR A 183 -11.93 -5.44 0.97
CA TYR A 183 -13.20 -4.97 1.51
C TYR A 183 -14.44 -5.21 0.61
N TRP A 184 -14.39 -4.85 -0.67
CA TRP A 184 -15.54 -4.94 -1.57
C TRP A 184 -15.83 -6.35 -2.09
N HIS A 185 -14.84 -7.25 -2.14
CA HIS A 185 -15.07 -8.66 -2.47
C HIS A 185 -15.83 -9.37 -1.35
N ASP A 186 -15.43 -9.14 -0.09
CA ASP A 186 -16.18 -9.63 1.07
C ASP A 186 -16.03 -8.74 2.30
N ARG A 187 -17.04 -7.89 2.55
CA ARG A 187 -17.11 -7.00 3.72
C ARG A 187 -17.21 -7.76 5.04
N SER A 188 -17.61 -9.03 5.02
CA SER A 188 -17.78 -9.87 6.21
C SER A 188 -16.52 -10.65 6.58
N TYR A 189 -15.51 -10.68 5.71
CA TYR A 189 -14.35 -11.57 5.83
C TYR A 189 -13.64 -11.44 7.18
N LEU A 190 -13.27 -10.20 7.58
CA LEU A 190 -12.58 -9.96 8.85
C LEU A 190 -13.39 -10.45 10.05
N ARG A 191 -14.72 -10.27 10.04
CA ARG A 191 -15.59 -10.77 11.12
C ARG A 191 -15.60 -12.30 11.16
N ARG A 192 -15.69 -12.97 10.01
CA ARG A 192 -15.60 -14.45 9.94
C ARG A 192 -14.24 -14.94 10.43
N PHE A 193 -13.17 -14.32 9.96
CA PHE A 193 -11.80 -14.60 10.40
C PHE A 193 -11.64 -14.46 11.92
N LEU A 194 -12.08 -13.36 12.52
CA LEU A 194 -11.99 -13.15 13.97
C LEU A 194 -12.90 -14.10 14.76
N THR A 195 -14.03 -14.54 14.18
CA THR A 195 -14.90 -15.55 14.79
C THR A 195 -14.19 -16.90 14.89
N ILE A 196 -13.41 -17.28 13.88
CA ILE A 196 -12.56 -18.48 13.90
C ILE A 196 -11.41 -18.28 14.87
N ALA A 197 -10.71 -17.14 14.80
CA ALA A 197 -9.55 -16.87 15.64
C ALA A 197 -9.86 -16.89 17.14
N THR A 198 -11.04 -16.40 17.53
CA THR A 198 -11.48 -16.40 18.94
C THR A 198 -11.91 -17.76 19.48
N GLN A 199 -12.03 -18.78 18.63
CA GLN A 199 -12.25 -20.16 19.06
C GLN A 199 -10.94 -20.87 19.42
N ASP A 200 -9.79 -20.32 19.02
CA ASP A 200 -8.48 -20.88 19.35
C ASP A 200 -8.09 -20.52 20.80
N PRO A 201 -7.99 -21.52 21.72
CA PRO A 201 -7.66 -21.25 23.12
C PRO A 201 -6.25 -20.68 23.31
N THR A 202 -5.32 -20.89 22.37
CA THR A 202 -3.98 -20.30 22.39
C THR A 202 -3.92 -18.95 21.67
N GLY A 203 -5.03 -18.49 21.09
CA GLY A 203 -5.12 -17.21 20.41
C GLY A 203 -4.81 -16.00 21.31
N PRO A 204 -5.47 -15.82 22.48
CA PRO A 204 -5.31 -14.63 23.30
C PRO A 204 -3.87 -14.34 23.75
N GLU A 205 -3.08 -15.37 24.07
CA GLU A 205 -1.66 -15.22 24.51
C GLU A 205 -0.75 -14.69 23.39
N HIS A 206 -1.15 -14.85 22.13
CA HIS A 206 -0.41 -14.39 20.95
C HIS A 206 -1.14 -13.28 20.20
N GLY A 207 -2.12 -12.61 20.84
CA GLY A 207 -2.94 -11.59 20.17
C GLY A 207 -3.65 -12.11 18.93
N TYR A 208 -4.01 -13.40 18.88
CA TYR A 208 -4.57 -14.10 17.72
C TYR A 208 -3.64 -14.18 16.50
N TYR A 209 -2.31 -14.17 16.71
CA TYR A 209 -1.28 -14.48 15.73
C TYR A 209 -1.08 -13.46 14.60
N PHE A 210 -1.46 -12.19 14.85
CA PHE A 210 -1.09 -11.08 13.98
C PHE A 210 -1.00 -9.80 14.79
N ASP A 211 -0.29 -8.81 14.27
CA ASP A 211 -0.03 -7.55 14.95
C ASP A 211 -0.72 -6.38 14.23
N VAL A 212 -0.87 -6.45 12.90
CA VAL A 212 -1.40 -5.36 12.07
C VAL A 212 -2.48 -5.86 11.10
N VAL A 213 -3.53 -5.07 10.89
CA VAL A 213 -4.49 -5.28 9.79
C VAL A 213 -4.10 -4.42 8.59
N SER A 214 -3.96 -5.05 7.43
CA SER A 214 -3.64 -4.40 6.17
C SER A 214 -4.90 -4.27 5.30
N LEU A 215 -5.07 -3.13 4.64
CA LEU A 215 -6.23 -2.81 3.79
C LEU A 215 -5.79 -2.36 2.41
N HIS A 216 -6.51 -2.83 1.39
CA HIS A 216 -6.35 -2.45 0.00
C HIS A 216 -7.56 -1.63 -0.43
N ILE A 217 -7.37 -0.32 -0.64
CA ILE A 217 -8.48 0.62 -0.88
C ILE A 217 -8.28 1.35 -2.20
N TYR A 218 -9.14 1.10 -3.18
CA TYR A 218 -8.97 1.62 -4.53
C TYR A 218 -10.14 2.49 -5.02
N PHE A 219 -9.85 3.33 -6.02
CA PHE A 219 -10.77 4.05 -6.91
C PHE A 219 -11.60 5.20 -6.30
N ARG A 220 -11.98 5.13 -5.01
CA ARG A 220 -12.88 6.13 -4.38
C ARG A 220 -12.31 6.69 -3.09
N SER A 221 -11.87 7.96 -3.13
CA SER A 221 -11.25 8.61 -1.96
C SER A 221 -12.22 8.67 -0.77
N GLU A 222 -13.50 8.93 -1.03
CA GLU A 222 -14.55 9.03 0.00
C GLU A 222 -14.74 7.76 0.85
N THR A 223 -14.36 6.60 0.31
CA THR A 223 -14.54 5.31 1.00
C THR A 223 -13.39 4.98 1.97
N VAL A 224 -12.28 5.71 1.90
CA VAL A 224 -11.10 5.46 2.74
C VAL A 224 -11.43 5.54 4.24
N PRO A 225 -12.03 6.63 4.78
CA PRO A 225 -12.39 6.67 6.20
C PRO A 225 -13.44 5.62 6.58
N GLN A 226 -14.40 5.36 5.68
CA GLN A 226 -15.46 4.38 5.93
C GLN A 226 -14.86 2.99 6.18
N ILE A 227 -13.99 2.52 5.29
CA ILE A 227 -13.40 1.19 5.35
C ILE A 227 -12.51 1.04 6.60
N ILE A 228 -11.70 2.05 6.92
CA ILE A 228 -10.85 2.06 8.12
C ILE A 228 -11.71 2.03 9.39
N ASN A 229 -12.76 2.84 9.46
CA ASN A 229 -13.64 2.90 10.63
C ASN A 229 -14.44 1.61 10.82
N GLU A 230 -14.94 0.98 9.76
CA GLU A 230 -15.63 -0.31 9.85
C GLU A 230 -14.69 -1.44 10.26
N THR A 231 -13.44 -1.40 9.78
CA THR A 231 -12.38 -2.33 10.21
C THR A 231 -12.08 -2.16 11.70
N ARG A 232 -11.91 -0.92 12.17
CA ARG A 232 -11.68 -0.61 13.58
C ARG A 232 -12.86 -1.02 14.46
N ALA A 233 -14.09 -0.77 14.02
CA ALA A 233 -15.29 -1.19 14.72
C ALA A 233 -15.38 -2.72 14.82
N THR A 234 -14.99 -3.43 13.76
CA THR A 234 -14.91 -4.90 13.76
C THR A 234 -13.86 -5.39 14.76
N LEU A 235 -12.65 -4.85 14.76
CA LEU A 235 -11.62 -5.20 15.76
C LEU A 235 -12.10 -4.95 17.19
N THR A 236 -12.71 -3.78 17.44
CA THR A 236 -13.24 -3.39 18.75
C THR A 236 -14.30 -4.36 19.24
N ALA A 237 -15.18 -4.85 18.35
CA ALA A 237 -16.22 -5.82 18.69
C ALA A 237 -15.67 -7.17 19.17
N TYR A 238 -14.41 -7.50 18.84
CA TYR A 238 -13.69 -8.68 19.33
C TYR A 238 -12.68 -8.34 20.43
N GLY A 239 -12.74 -7.14 21.01
CA GLY A 239 -11.84 -6.70 22.08
C GLY A 239 -10.41 -6.41 21.61
N LEU A 240 -10.22 -6.15 20.32
CA LEU A 240 -8.92 -5.87 19.72
C LEU A 240 -8.74 -4.39 19.43
N ASN A 241 -7.55 -3.89 19.71
CA ASN A 241 -7.08 -2.58 19.30
C ASN A 241 -5.73 -2.76 18.61
N LYS A 242 -5.75 -2.90 17.28
CA LYS A 242 -4.56 -3.18 16.47
C LYS A 242 -4.33 -2.05 15.47
N PRO A 243 -3.07 -1.76 15.13
CA PRO A 243 -2.72 -0.92 14.00
C PRO A 243 -3.46 -1.30 12.72
N ILE A 244 -3.88 -0.29 11.96
CA ILE A 244 -4.46 -0.44 10.63
C ILE A 244 -3.53 0.26 9.65
N TRP A 245 -3.12 -0.45 8.61
CA TRP A 245 -2.33 0.09 7.51
C TRP A 245 -3.14 0.01 6.23
N VAL A 246 -3.06 1.05 5.39
CA VAL A 246 -3.53 1.01 4.00
C VAL A 246 -2.30 0.73 3.15
N ASN A 247 -1.93 -0.53 2.99
CA ASN A 247 -0.68 -0.91 2.33
C ASN A 247 -0.79 -1.02 0.80
N GLU A 248 -2.00 -0.87 0.25
CA GLU A 248 -2.24 -0.60 -1.16
C GLU A 248 -3.39 0.40 -1.34
N THR A 249 -3.15 1.49 -2.08
CA THR A 249 -4.21 2.39 -2.53
C THR A 249 -3.84 3.10 -3.81
N ASN A 250 -4.78 3.20 -4.76
CA ASN A 250 -4.66 4.04 -5.96
C ASN A 250 -6.00 4.18 -6.71
N ALA A 251 -5.99 4.99 -7.75
CA ALA A 251 -7.03 5.07 -8.78
C ALA A 251 -6.31 5.15 -10.16
N PRO A 252 -6.06 4.03 -10.84
CA PRO A 252 -5.28 4.02 -12.09
C PRO A 252 -6.00 4.81 -13.18
N PRO A 253 -5.28 5.65 -13.94
CA PRO A 253 -5.86 6.42 -15.02
C PRO A 253 -6.16 5.51 -16.21
N ASN A 254 -7.35 5.67 -16.80
CA ASN A 254 -7.70 5.01 -18.06
C ASN A 254 -7.54 5.94 -19.27
N SER A 255 -7.28 7.23 -19.02
CA SER A 255 -7.14 8.28 -20.03
C SER A 255 -5.69 8.67 -20.32
N ASP A 256 -4.69 7.90 -19.88
CA ASP A 256 -3.28 8.18 -20.19
C ASP A 256 -3.06 8.09 -21.71
N PRO A 257 -2.64 9.17 -22.41
CA PRO A 257 -2.44 9.13 -23.86
C PRO A 257 -1.37 8.10 -24.29
N GLN A 258 -0.45 7.74 -23.40
CA GLN A 258 0.57 6.72 -23.65
C GLN A 258 0.07 5.29 -23.39
N TRP A 259 -1.05 5.13 -22.68
CA TRP A 259 -1.67 3.84 -22.36
C TRP A 259 -3.21 3.94 -22.30
N PRO A 260 -3.89 4.24 -23.42
CA PRO A 260 -5.32 4.45 -23.42
C PRO A 260 -6.08 3.14 -23.17
N MET A 261 -7.05 3.17 -22.25
CA MET A 261 -7.88 2.02 -21.91
C MET A 261 -9.36 2.27 -22.19
N ALA A 262 -9.79 1.96 -23.41
CA ALA A 262 -11.15 2.24 -23.88
C ALA A 262 -12.27 1.45 -23.17
N ALA A 263 -11.94 0.46 -22.34
CA ALA A 263 -12.92 -0.42 -21.67
C ALA A 263 -12.68 -0.53 -20.15
N ALA A 264 -12.12 0.50 -19.51
CA ALA A 264 -11.90 0.48 -18.07
C ALA A 264 -13.22 0.54 -17.27
N ASN A 265 -13.20 0.00 -16.06
CA ASN A 265 -14.36 -0.02 -15.17
C ASN A 265 -14.69 1.36 -14.57
N TYR A 266 -13.68 2.23 -14.48
CA TYR A 266 -13.74 3.58 -13.94
C TYR A 266 -13.16 4.58 -14.94
N GLU A 267 -13.74 5.79 -14.98
CA GLU A 267 -13.28 6.89 -15.85
C GLU A 267 -12.35 7.85 -15.10
N ILE A 268 -11.05 7.56 -15.09
CA ILE A 268 -10.06 8.26 -14.26
C ILE A 268 -8.99 8.94 -15.12
N SER A 269 -8.78 10.25 -14.92
CA SER A 269 -7.71 11.00 -15.58
C SER A 269 -6.37 10.95 -14.84
N LEU A 270 -5.30 11.40 -15.50
CA LEU A 270 -3.98 11.55 -14.87
C LEU A 270 -4.03 12.49 -13.65
N GLU A 271 -4.81 13.56 -13.75
CA GLU A 271 -5.02 14.55 -12.68
C GLU A 271 -5.88 13.98 -11.55
N GLU A 272 -6.87 13.14 -11.86
CA GLU A 272 -7.66 12.46 -10.83
C GLU A 272 -6.86 11.38 -10.10
N GLN A 273 -5.92 10.68 -10.76
CA GLN A 273 -4.98 9.81 -10.06
C GLN A 273 -4.16 10.61 -9.02
N ALA A 274 -3.64 11.77 -9.41
CA ALA A 274 -2.92 12.67 -8.51
C ALA A 274 -3.80 13.18 -7.35
N GLY A 275 -5.01 13.65 -7.65
CA GLY A 275 -5.98 14.10 -6.65
C GLY A 275 -6.39 12.97 -5.70
N PHE A 276 -6.58 11.75 -6.21
CA PHE A 276 -6.89 10.58 -5.39
C PHE A 276 -5.80 10.31 -4.35
N LEU A 277 -4.52 10.40 -4.71
CA LEU A 277 -3.42 10.18 -3.75
C LEU A 277 -3.42 11.26 -2.66
N LEU A 278 -3.48 12.54 -3.05
CA LEU A 278 -3.51 13.67 -2.09
C LEU A 278 -4.67 13.54 -1.11
N GLN A 279 -5.88 13.20 -1.61
CA GLN A 279 -7.08 13.05 -0.81
C GLN A 279 -7.01 11.79 0.08
N SER A 280 -6.71 10.63 -0.50
CA SER A 280 -6.78 9.34 0.21
C SER A 280 -5.73 9.22 1.31
N PHE A 281 -4.53 9.78 1.12
CA PHE A 281 -3.51 9.78 2.17
C PHE A 281 -3.93 10.67 3.34
N ALA A 282 -4.48 11.86 3.08
CA ALA A 282 -4.99 12.75 4.12
C ALA A 282 -6.16 12.11 4.88
N LEU A 283 -7.11 11.52 4.14
CA LEU A 283 -8.26 10.82 4.70
C LEU A 283 -7.85 9.61 5.55
N ALA A 284 -6.89 8.81 5.09
CA ALA A 284 -6.38 7.67 5.84
C ALA A 284 -5.73 8.10 7.17
N LEU A 285 -4.91 9.17 7.16
CA LEU A 285 -4.36 9.73 8.40
C LEU A 285 -5.46 10.20 9.34
N SER A 286 -6.49 10.91 8.83
CA SER A 286 -7.60 11.40 9.65
C SER A 286 -8.48 10.29 10.24
N ALA A 287 -8.57 9.15 9.55
CA ALA A 287 -9.22 7.93 10.05
C ALA A 287 -8.30 7.12 10.99
N GLY A 288 -7.05 7.55 11.18
CA GLY A 288 -6.07 6.92 12.07
C GLY A 288 -5.44 5.66 11.49
N ALA A 289 -5.26 5.56 10.18
CA ALA A 289 -4.30 4.60 9.62
C ALA A 289 -2.88 5.02 10.01
N GLU A 290 -2.05 4.07 10.45
CA GLU A 290 -0.68 4.37 10.85
C GLU A 290 0.24 4.56 9.65
N ARG A 291 -0.02 3.84 8.56
CA ARG A 291 0.76 3.94 7.32
C ARG A 291 -0.11 3.76 6.10
N VAL A 292 0.27 4.43 5.02
CA VAL A 292 -0.42 4.45 3.74
C VAL A 292 0.59 4.27 2.62
N ALA A 293 0.28 3.42 1.63
CA ALA A 293 1.15 3.21 0.47
C ALA A 293 0.41 3.28 -0.86
N VAL A 294 1.08 3.87 -1.85
CA VAL A 294 0.60 3.90 -3.23
C VAL A 294 0.86 2.55 -3.92
N TYR A 295 -0.18 2.01 -4.57
CA TYR A 295 -0.04 0.87 -5.49
C TYR A 295 -0.16 1.34 -6.94
N LYS A 296 0.90 1.42 -7.73
CA LYS A 296 2.27 0.99 -7.41
C LYS A 296 3.30 1.96 -7.97
N TRP A 297 4.56 1.72 -7.64
CA TRP A 297 5.63 2.66 -7.98
C TRP A 297 5.84 2.79 -9.49
N LEU A 298 6.07 1.67 -10.17
CA LEU A 298 6.36 1.57 -11.60
C LEU A 298 5.38 0.62 -12.29
N ASP A 299 4.92 0.93 -13.49
CA ASP A 299 4.25 -0.04 -14.38
C ASP A 299 5.26 -1.06 -14.94
N ASN A 300 5.81 -1.94 -14.08
CA ASN A 300 6.61 -3.06 -14.56
C ASN A 300 5.71 -4.21 -15.01
N ASP A 301 6.10 -4.85 -16.13
CA ASP A 301 5.45 -6.05 -16.67
C ASP A 301 3.95 -5.88 -16.97
N LEU A 302 3.50 -4.64 -17.20
CA LEU A 302 2.09 -4.31 -17.46
C LEU A 302 1.61 -4.96 -18.77
N PRO A 303 0.70 -5.96 -18.71
CA PRO A 303 0.23 -6.61 -19.93
C PRO A 303 -0.71 -5.69 -20.72
N PRO A 304 -0.74 -5.79 -22.06
CA PRO A 304 -1.66 -5.00 -22.87
C PRO A 304 -3.11 -5.16 -22.41
N GLY A 305 -3.80 -4.02 -22.20
CA GLY A 305 -5.21 -4.01 -21.80
C GLY A 305 -5.49 -4.09 -20.30
N PHE A 306 -4.45 -4.07 -19.44
CA PHE A 306 -4.58 -4.00 -17.99
C PHE A 306 -4.38 -2.57 -17.46
N GLU A 307 -4.92 -2.29 -16.27
CA GLU A 307 -4.84 -0.96 -15.64
C GLU A 307 -3.41 -0.52 -15.29
N PRO A 308 -2.99 0.69 -15.70
CA PRO A 308 -1.66 1.22 -15.40
C PRO A 308 -1.62 1.86 -14.00
N PHE A 309 -1.47 1.02 -12.97
CA PHE A 309 -1.42 1.46 -11.57
C PHE A 309 -0.17 2.25 -11.19
N GLY A 310 0.89 2.22 -11.99
CA GLY A 310 2.12 2.96 -11.75
C GLY A 310 1.87 4.45 -11.54
N ILE A 311 2.66 5.09 -10.68
CA ILE A 311 2.84 6.55 -10.74
C ILE A 311 4.02 6.92 -11.67
N ILE A 312 4.84 5.93 -12.02
CA ILE A 312 5.88 5.97 -13.04
C ILE A 312 5.52 5.00 -14.16
N ARG A 313 5.66 5.44 -15.42
CA ARG A 313 5.40 4.64 -16.63
C ARG A 313 6.52 3.62 -16.91
N PRO A 314 6.30 2.64 -17.81
CA PRO A 314 7.34 1.67 -18.17
C PRO A 314 8.60 2.30 -18.78
N ASP A 315 8.49 3.50 -19.37
CA ASP A 315 9.60 4.27 -19.93
C ASP A 315 10.30 5.19 -18.91
N PHE A 316 9.98 5.03 -17.63
CA PHE A 316 10.45 5.83 -16.50
C PHE A 316 9.99 7.30 -16.53
N SER A 317 9.08 7.69 -17.43
CA SER A 317 8.45 9.00 -17.35
C SER A 317 7.44 9.05 -16.20
N HIS A 318 7.41 10.16 -15.48
CA HIS A 318 6.52 10.35 -14.34
C HIS A 318 5.11 10.72 -14.79
N ARG A 319 4.09 10.22 -14.06
CA ARG A 319 2.72 10.76 -14.11
C ARG A 319 2.58 11.90 -13.10
N PRO A 320 1.56 12.78 -13.22
CA PRO A 320 1.26 13.79 -12.20
C PRO A 320 1.12 13.22 -10.78
N ALA A 321 0.72 11.95 -10.67
CA ALA A 321 0.65 11.21 -9.42
C ALA A 321 1.99 11.08 -8.67
N TYR A 322 3.12 11.10 -9.39
CA TYR A 322 4.46 11.13 -8.78
C TYR A 322 4.71 12.45 -8.04
N ASP A 323 4.38 13.58 -8.66
CA ASP A 323 4.53 14.88 -8.02
C ASP A 323 3.53 15.07 -6.87
N ALA A 324 2.31 14.54 -7.01
CA ALA A 324 1.36 14.46 -5.90
C ALA A 324 1.93 13.66 -4.71
N TYR A 325 2.60 12.53 -4.96
CA TYR A 325 3.26 11.77 -3.90
C TYR A 325 4.38 12.58 -3.22
N ARG A 326 5.14 13.37 -3.97
CA ARG A 326 6.15 14.30 -3.40
C ARG A 326 5.53 15.38 -2.52
N LEU A 327 4.37 15.91 -2.92
CA LEU A 327 3.62 16.87 -2.09
C LEU A 327 3.15 16.22 -0.79
N ILE A 328 2.71 14.96 -0.83
CA ILE A 328 2.35 14.19 0.37
C ILE A 328 3.55 14.06 1.30
N THR A 329 4.69 13.58 0.82
CA THR A 329 5.86 13.37 1.68
C THR A 329 6.46 14.67 2.20
N ALA A 330 6.32 15.79 1.49
CA ALA A 330 6.77 17.10 1.96
C ALA A 330 5.80 17.78 2.95
N HIS A 331 4.50 17.77 2.64
CA HIS A 331 3.52 18.58 3.35
C HIS A 331 2.67 17.79 4.34
N TYR A 332 2.70 16.46 4.30
CA TYR A 332 2.04 15.63 5.31
C TYR A 332 3.07 15.05 6.29
N ALA A 333 4.37 15.16 6.06
CA ALA A 333 5.40 14.70 7.00
C ALA A 333 5.29 15.33 8.40
N ALA A 334 5.68 14.60 9.43
CA ALA A 334 5.56 14.94 10.85
C ALA A 334 4.13 15.25 11.35
N THR A 335 3.07 14.70 10.72
CA THR A 335 1.71 14.82 11.29
C THR A 335 1.65 14.13 12.65
N ILE A 336 1.21 14.88 13.65
CA ILE A 336 0.94 14.44 15.02
C ILE A 336 -0.51 14.00 15.15
N SER A 337 -1.43 14.78 14.58
CA SER A 337 -2.86 14.44 14.56
C SER A 337 -3.51 14.93 13.27
N ALA A 338 -4.59 14.24 12.87
CA ALA A 338 -5.33 14.57 11.67
C ALA A 338 -6.84 14.55 11.96
N ARG A 339 -7.57 15.52 11.40
CA ARG A 339 -9.03 15.64 11.54
C ARG A 339 -9.69 15.93 10.20
N GLU A 340 -10.67 15.11 9.85
CA GLU A 340 -11.57 15.38 8.72
C GLU A 340 -12.69 16.32 9.15
N ASP A 341 -12.95 17.35 8.34
CA ASP A 341 -14.15 18.17 8.37
C ASP A 341 -14.85 18.04 7.01
N ARG A 342 -15.88 17.19 6.98
CA ARG A 342 -16.63 16.87 5.77
C ARG A 342 -17.91 17.69 5.72
N GLN A 343 -18.01 18.52 4.70
CA GLN A 343 -19.21 19.30 4.40
C GLN A 343 -19.95 18.71 3.19
N SER A 344 -21.12 19.26 2.87
CA SER A 344 -21.90 18.80 1.70
C SER A 344 -21.17 19.05 0.37
N LEU A 345 -20.48 20.19 0.25
CA LEU A 345 -19.84 20.64 -1.00
C LEU A 345 -18.32 20.48 -1.02
N TYR A 346 -17.65 20.35 0.13
CA TYR A 346 -16.20 20.26 0.20
C TYR A 346 -15.76 19.40 1.39
N THR A 347 -14.49 18.99 1.37
CA THR A 347 -13.82 18.38 2.52
C THR A 347 -12.58 19.20 2.87
N VAL A 348 -12.31 19.33 4.16
CA VAL A 348 -11.04 19.83 4.69
C VAL A 348 -10.46 18.78 5.62
N VAL A 349 -9.26 18.29 5.33
CA VAL A 349 -8.48 17.49 6.29
C VAL A 349 -7.40 18.36 6.89
N THR A 350 -7.45 18.59 8.20
CA THR A 350 -6.43 19.35 8.94
C THR A 350 -5.40 18.39 9.51
N LEU A 351 -4.14 18.55 9.11
CA LEU A 351 -2.98 17.83 9.62
C LEU A 351 -2.20 18.78 10.54
N ASP A 352 -2.24 18.50 11.84
CA ASP A 352 -1.38 19.15 12.84
C ASP A 352 0.01 18.51 12.76
N ARG A 353 1.02 19.34 12.52
CA ARG A 353 2.43 18.93 12.37
C ARG A 353 3.32 19.68 13.37
N GLY A 354 2.76 20.08 14.52
CA GLY A 354 3.43 20.87 15.54
C GLY A 354 3.44 22.36 15.17
N ASN A 355 4.62 22.90 14.82
CA ASN A 355 4.73 24.30 14.42
C ASN A 355 4.15 24.57 13.02
N LEU A 356 3.86 23.53 12.26
CA LEU A 356 3.21 23.61 10.96
C LEU A 356 1.81 23.02 11.06
N THR A 357 0.86 23.59 10.32
CA THR A 357 -0.42 22.97 10.03
C THR A 357 -0.56 22.87 8.51
N THR A 358 -1.09 21.76 8.03
CA THR A 358 -1.44 21.60 6.61
C THR A 358 -2.90 21.22 6.50
N ARG A 359 -3.69 22.07 5.87
CA ARG A 359 -5.08 21.76 5.50
C ARG A 359 -5.11 21.28 4.06
N VAL A 360 -5.72 20.12 3.82
CA VAL A 360 -5.92 19.53 2.50
C VAL A 360 -7.38 19.75 2.13
N LEU A 361 -7.64 20.45 1.02
CA LEU A 361 -8.97 20.93 0.66
C LEU A 361 -9.35 20.52 -0.76
N TRP A 362 -10.59 20.09 -0.97
CA TRP A 362 -11.15 19.83 -2.30
C TRP A 362 -12.68 19.96 -2.31
N ALA A 363 -13.25 20.28 -3.47
CA ALA A 363 -14.69 20.20 -3.70
C ALA A 363 -15.13 18.74 -3.85
N ARG A 364 -16.29 18.39 -3.27
CA ARG A 364 -16.85 17.04 -3.31
C ARG A 364 -17.81 16.80 -4.47
N THR A 365 -18.31 17.87 -5.08
CA THR A 365 -19.29 17.83 -6.16
C THR A 365 -18.71 18.46 -7.43
N GLU A 366 -19.44 18.38 -8.54
CA GLU A 366 -19.08 19.04 -9.81
C GLU A 366 -19.09 20.58 -9.75
N ALA A 367 -19.68 21.15 -8.70
CA ALA A 367 -19.74 22.58 -8.52
C ALA A 367 -18.53 23.09 -7.76
N ASP A 368 -18.04 24.27 -8.15
CA ASP A 368 -17.06 25.01 -7.37
C ASP A 368 -17.58 25.27 -5.95
N ALA A 369 -16.71 25.11 -4.97
CA ALA A 369 -17.03 25.29 -3.56
C ALA A 369 -16.24 26.47 -2.98
N SER A 370 -16.95 27.42 -2.36
CA SER A 370 -16.30 28.43 -1.53
C SER A 370 -16.10 27.88 -0.11
N VAL A 371 -14.86 27.91 0.36
CA VAL A 371 -14.48 27.48 1.70
C VAL A 371 -13.84 28.63 2.46
N SER A 372 -14.20 28.80 3.73
CA SER A 372 -13.55 29.75 4.63
C SER A 372 -13.04 29.00 5.85
N VAL A 373 -11.75 29.14 6.14
CA VAL A 373 -11.09 28.51 7.29
C VAL A 373 -10.39 29.55 8.16
N PRO A 374 -10.44 29.41 9.50
CA PRO A 374 -9.83 30.38 10.40
C PRO A 374 -8.32 30.39 10.23
N ALA A 375 -7.75 31.59 10.10
CA ALA A 375 -6.32 31.75 9.99
C ALA A 375 -5.63 31.38 11.31
N LEU A 376 -4.64 30.50 11.21
CA LEU A 376 -3.76 30.08 12.30
C LEU A 376 -2.43 30.86 12.28
N ALA A 377 -2.17 31.58 11.19
CA ALA A 377 -0.98 32.39 10.95
C ALA A 377 -1.35 33.68 10.19
N PRO A 378 -0.49 34.73 10.21
CA PRO A 378 -0.73 35.95 9.42
C PRO A 378 -0.54 35.74 7.91
N GLN A 379 0.15 34.66 7.51
CA GLN A 379 0.38 34.28 6.12
C GLN A 379 0.34 32.75 5.99
N ALA A 380 -0.08 32.28 4.83
CA ALA A 380 -0.10 30.87 4.48
C ALA A 380 0.46 30.65 3.07
N ARG A 381 1.06 29.49 2.84
CA ARG A 381 1.36 29.00 1.49
C ARG A 381 0.17 28.19 1.00
N LEU A 382 -0.48 28.67 -0.06
CA LEU A 382 -1.45 27.91 -0.83
C LEU A 382 -0.72 27.18 -1.95
N ILE A 383 -0.86 25.87 -2.00
CA ILE A 383 -0.19 24.99 -2.97
C ILE A 383 -1.28 24.25 -3.72
N ASP A 384 -1.29 24.32 -5.04
CA ASP A 384 -2.22 23.52 -5.84
C ASP A 384 -1.68 22.09 -6.09
N GLN A 385 -2.51 21.23 -6.68
CA GLN A 385 -2.14 19.83 -6.96
C GLN A 385 -0.94 19.66 -7.92
N THR A 386 -0.55 20.72 -8.65
CA THR A 386 0.63 20.70 -9.53
C THR A 386 1.90 21.09 -8.77
N GLY A 387 1.76 21.55 -7.53
CA GLY A 387 2.85 22.07 -6.70
C GLY A 387 3.10 23.56 -6.93
N ALA A 388 2.25 24.28 -7.67
CA ALA A 388 2.39 25.72 -7.80
C ALA A 388 2.02 26.38 -6.46
N GLU A 389 2.92 27.23 -5.96
CA GLU A 389 2.77 27.86 -4.66
C GLU A 389 2.46 29.36 -4.77
N GLN A 390 1.58 29.83 -3.89
CA GLN A 390 1.27 31.24 -3.71
C GLN A 390 1.20 31.59 -2.21
N LEU A 391 1.82 32.69 -1.81
CA LEU A 391 1.58 33.27 -0.48
C LEU A 391 0.27 34.03 -0.46
N ILE A 392 -0.54 33.77 0.56
CA ILE A 392 -1.82 34.45 0.79
C ILE A 392 -1.92 34.99 2.22
N GLU A 393 -2.66 36.09 2.36
CA GLU A 393 -2.96 36.74 3.63
C GLU A 393 -4.45 36.58 3.95
N PRO A 394 -4.81 36.37 5.22
CA PRO A 394 -6.20 36.21 5.62
C PRO A 394 -6.89 37.57 5.63
N VAL A 395 -8.17 37.59 5.25
CA VAL A 395 -9.03 38.78 5.34
C VAL A 395 -9.99 38.55 6.50
N ASP A 396 -10.07 39.51 7.43
CA ASP A 396 -10.90 39.42 8.64
C ASP A 396 -10.65 38.12 9.45
N GLY A 397 -9.37 37.68 9.50
CA GLY A 397 -8.94 36.49 10.24
C GLY A 397 -9.28 35.15 9.56
N GLN A 398 -9.68 35.17 8.28
CA GLN A 398 -10.09 33.98 7.54
C GLN A 398 -9.31 33.86 6.21
N TYR A 399 -8.99 32.62 5.83
CA TYR A 399 -8.63 32.30 4.46
C TYR A 399 -9.88 31.83 3.72
N THR A 400 -10.28 32.56 2.68
CA THR A 400 -11.40 32.20 1.81
C THR A 400 -10.87 31.76 0.46
N LEU A 401 -11.16 30.51 0.09
CA LEU A 401 -10.69 29.88 -1.15
C LEU A 401 -11.88 29.45 -1.99
N THR A 402 -11.72 29.49 -3.31
CA THR A 402 -12.63 28.84 -4.26
C THR A 402 -11.98 27.55 -4.73
N LEU A 403 -12.57 26.42 -4.38
CA LEU A 403 -12.13 25.09 -4.79
C LEU A 403 -12.85 24.71 -6.08
N PRO A 404 -12.14 24.40 -7.18
CA PRO A 404 -12.77 23.95 -8.40
C PRO A 404 -13.53 22.64 -8.20
N GLY A 405 -14.68 22.51 -8.87
CA GLY A 405 -15.50 21.31 -8.86
C GLY A 405 -14.77 20.06 -9.35
N ALA A 406 -15.23 18.90 -8.89
CA ALA A 406 -14.80 17.60 -9.38
C ALA A 406 -15.24 17.37 -10.83
N ARG A 407 -14.45 16.62 -11.61
CA ARG A 407 -14.79 16.30 -13.00
C ARG A 407 -16.02 15.39 -13.10
N CYS A 408 -16.21 14.47 -12.14
CA CYS A 408 -17.37 13.58 -12.02
C CYS A 408 -17.75 12.84 -13.31
N ALA A 409 -16.75 12.48 -14.13
CA ALA A 409 -17.01 11.86 -15.44
C ALA A 409 -17.42 10.39 -15.36
N ASP A 410 -17.17 9.71 -14.24
CA ASP A 410 -17.63 8.35 -14.03
C ASP A 410 -19.16 8.31 -13.87
N LYS A 411 -19.79 7.28 -14.41
CA LYS A 411 -21.24 7.03 -14.29
C LYS A 411 -21.74 6.91 -12.84
N ARG A 412 -20.84 6.69 -11.87
CA ARG A 412 -21.15 6.60 -10.44
C ARG A 412 -21.07 7.95 -9.73
N GLY A 413 -20.78 9.04 -10.44
CA GLY A 413 -20.65 10.39 -9.90
C GLY A 413 -19.20 10.76 -9.57
N CYS A 414 -19.03 11.65 -8.59
CA CYS A 414 -17.73 12.21 -8.20
C CYS A 414 -16.92 11.21 -7.35
N ILE A 415 -16.43 10.15 -7.98
CA ILE A 415 -15.64 9.09 -7.31
C ILE A 415 -14.34 9.62 -6.67
N ILE A 416 -13.82 10.72 -7.21
CA ILE A 416 -12.67 11.46 -6.71
C ILE A 416 -13.11 12.93 -6.64
N GLY A 417 -12.71 13.63 -5.57
CA GLY A 417 -13.01 15.04 -5.40
C GLY A 417 -12.28 15.92 -6.42
N GLY A 418 -12.60 17.21 -6.44
CA GLY A 418 -11.97 18.19 -7.32
C GLY A 418 -10.48 18.36 -7.08
N PRO A 419 -9.83 19.20 -7.91
CA PRO A 419 -8.42 19.55 -7.74
C PRO A 419 -8.10 19.87 -6.29
N THR A 420 -7.05 19.24 -5.77
CA THR A 420 -6.72 19.31 -4.35
C THR A 420 -5.76 20.46 -4.07
N TYR A 421 -6.04 21.21 -3.01
CA TYR A 421 -5.22 22.33 -2.55
C TYR A 421 -4.67 22.04 -1.16
N LEU A 422 -3.45 22.48 -0.90
CA LEU A 422 -2.80 22.44 0.40
C LEU A 422 -2.65 23.87 0.92
N LEU A 423 -3.21 24.16 2.08
CA LEU A 423 -2.98 25.41 2.80
C LEU A 423 -2.03 25.12 3.96
N VAL A 424 -0.80 25.60 3.85
CA VAL A 424 0.26 25.39 4.84
C VAL A 424 0.47 26.65 5.65
N GLU A 425 0.24 26.55 6.95
CA GLU A 425 0.35 27.61 7.92
C GLU A 425 1.48 27.27 8.90
N GLU A 426 2.37 28.22 9.15
CA GLU A 426 3.39 28.08 10.19
C GLU A 426 2.96 28.92 11.38
N ALA A 427 2.75 28.25 12.52
CA ALA A 427 2.52 28.95 13.76
C ALA A 427 3.75 29.84 14.00
N GLY A 428 3.57 31.15 13.84
CA GLY A 428 4.62 32.09 14.17
C GLY A 428 5.06 31.79 15.59
N SER A 429 6.38 31.71 15.82
CA SER A 429 6.90 31.97 17.16
C SER A 429 6.27 33.29 17.55
N ALA A 430 5.29 33.27 18.45
CA ALA A 430 4.77 34.49 19.02
C ALA A 430 6.01 35.19 19.56
N SER A 431 6.46 36.25 18.88
CA SER A 431 7.40 37.16 19.47
C SER A 431 6.69 37.61 20.74
N SER A 432 7.19 37.15 21.89
CA SER A 432 6.87 37.76 23.17
C SER A 432 6.85 39.27 22.93
N PRO A 433 5.81 40.00 23.35
CA PRO A 433 5.82 41.45 23.21
C PRO A 433 7.12 41.91 23.84
N ALA A 434 8.01 42.45 23.00
CA ALA A 434 9.20 43.12 23.47
C ALA A 434 8.69 44.15 24.47
N GLU A 435 9.01 43.88 25.73
CA GLU A 435 8.79 44.77 26.85
C GLU A 435 9.18 46.16 26.38
N SER A 436 8.17 47.04 26.34
CA SER A 436 8.31 48.41 25.89
C SER A 436 9.41 49.05 26.73
N ALA A 437 10.61 49.16 26.16
CA ALA A 437 11.75 49.81 26.78
C ALA A 437 11.46 51.31 26.81
N MET A 438 10.72 51.70 27.85
CA MET A 438 10.50 53.08 28.23
C MET A 438 11.81 53.61 28.81
N SER A 439 12.36 54.60 28.14
CA SER A 439 13.60 55.30 28.49
C SER A 439 13.60 55.81 29.94
N ALA A 440 14.70 55.58 30.66
CA ALA A 440 15.06 56.31 31.86
C ALA A 440 16.51 56.82 31.74
N PRO A 441 16.83 58.06 32.16
CA PRO A 441 18.18 58.63 32.05
C PRO A 441 19.07 58.32 33.26
N ASP A 442 20.37 58.50 33.02
CA ASP A 442 21.57 58.38 33.87
C ASP A 442 21.45 58.73 35.37
N GLU A 443 22.07 57.91 36.25
CA GLU A 443 23.30 58.26 37.00
C GLU A 443 23.77 57.12 37.97
N PRO A 444 25.04 57.15 38.46
CA PRO A 444 25.78 55.93 38.81
C PRO A 444 26.13 55.70 40.30
N ARG A 445 26.45 54.43 40.60
CA ARG A 445 27.46 53.91 41.56
C ARG A 445 27.26 54.18 43.07
N ALA A 446 27.11 53.11 43.87
CA ALA A 446 28.03 52.73 44.97
C ALA A 446 27.61 51.49 45.78
N ALA A 447 28.61 50.92 46.44
CA ALA A 447 28.70 49.63 47.11
C ALA A 447 27.98 49.49 48.48
N THR A 448 27.94 48.21 48.91
CA THR A 448 28.06 47.65 50.28
C THR A 448 26.82 47.40 51.18
N ASN A 449 26.59 46.10 51.42
CA ASN A 449 26.46 45.38 52.71
C ASN A 449 25.40 45.82 53.76
N LEU A 450 24.42 44.94 54.05
CA LEU A 450 24.33 44.12 55.30
C LEU A 450 22.94 43.46 55.46
N GLY A 451 22.96 42.16 55.76
CA GLY A 451 22.12 41.47 56.76
C GLY A 451 20.59 41.48 56.63
N ASN A 452 20.00 40.32 56.33
CA ASN A 452 19.25 39.50 57.31
C ASN A 452 18.41 38.41 56.61
N THR A 453 18.59 37.15 57.04
CA THR A 453 17.63 36.03 56.86
C THR A 453 16.62 36.07 58.02
N PRO A 454 15.39 35.51 57.94
CA PRO A 454 15.18 34.05 57.94
C PRO A 454 14.02 33.48 57.07
N THR A 455 14.26 32.27 56.55
CA THR A 455 13.37 31.08 56.40
C THR A 455 12.02 31.16 55.68
N PRO A 456 11.79 30.34 54.62
CA PRO A 456 10.44 29.95 54.20
C PRO A 456 10.00 28.59 54.76
N LEU A 457 8.74 28.57 55.19
CA LEU A 457 7.94 27.44 55.69
C LEU A 457 7.34 26.64 54.51
N LEU A 458 7.19 25.34 54.72
CA LEU A 458 6.55 24.35 53.84
C LEU A 458 5.09 24.71 53.52
N THR A 459 4.67 24.53 52.26
CA THR A 459 3.25 24.58 51.87
C THR A 459 2.86 23.36 51.04
N ALA A 460 1.70 22.81 51.41
CA ALA A 460 1.16 21.50 51.13
C ALA A 460 0.64 21.27 49.69
N THR A 461 0.67 20.00 49.30
CA THR A 461 0.07 19.40 48.10
C THR A 461 -1.46 19.36 48.18
N PRO A 462 -2.21 19.67 47.10
CA PRO A 462 -3.66 19.56 47.11
C PRO A 462 -4.14 18.12 46.89
N THR A 463 -5.11 17.70 47.70
CA THR A 463 -5.83 16.42 47.63
C THR A 463 -6.99 16.53 46.64
N LEU A 464 -7.11 15.56 45.71
CA LEU A 464 -8.25 15.45 44.79
C LEU A 464 -9.41 14.68 45.45
N SER A 465 -10.62 15.21 45.29
CA SER A 465 -11.88 14.63 45.78
C SER A 465 -12.44 13.60 44.76
N PRO A 466 -13.04 12.47 45.17
CA PRO A 466 -13.53 11.45 44.25
C PRO A 466 -14.91 11.79 43.65
N THR A 467 -15.01 11.66 42.33
CA THR A 467 -16.24 11.81 41.53
C THR A 467 -17.14 10.57 41.62
N ALA A 468 -18.45 10.77 41.75
CA ALA A 468 -19.46 9.74 41.92
C ALA A 468 -19.64 8.82 40.70
N THR A 469 -19.86 7.53 40.97
CA THR A 469 -20.13 6.44 40.02
C THR A 469 -21.60 6.47 39.56
N PRO A 470 -21.91 6.37 38.24
CA PRO A 470 -23.28 6.23 37.77
C PRO A 470 -23.80 4.79 37.94
N THR A 471 -25.06 4.68 38.38
CA THR A 471 -25.82 3.44 38.57
C THR A 471 -26.37 2.90 37.23
N PRO A 472 -26.31 1.59 36.94
CA PRO A 472 -26.86 1.04 35.70
C PRO A 472 -28.40 0.96 35.72
N LEU A 473 -29.03 1.38 34.61
CA LEU A 473 -30.46 1.28 34.33
C LEU A 473 -30.80 -0.11 33.75
N PRO A 474 -31.95 -0.73 34.07
CA PRO A 474 -32.24 -2.11 33.65
C PRO A 474 -32.47 -2.24 32.13
N THR A 475 -31.82 -3.24 31.54
CA THR A 475 -31.94 -3.65 30.14
C THR A 475 -33.30 -4.30 29.88
N ALA A 476 -34.05 -3.77 28.90
CA ALA A 476 -35.27 -4.41 28.40
C ALA A 476 -34.94 -5.72 27.67
N THR A 477 -35.51 -6.84 28.14
CA THR A 477 -35.43 -8.15 27.49
C THR A 477 -36.36 -8.19 26.28
N SER A 478 -35.79 -8.28 25.07
CA SER A 478 -36.57 -8.56 23.85
C SER A 478 -36.85 -10.05 23.76
N THR A 479 -38.13 -10.42 23.82
CA THR A 479 -38.61 -11.80 23.64
C THR A 479 -38.82 -12.01 22.13
N PHE A 480 -38.02 -12.85 21.49
CA PHE A 480 -38.23 -13.21 20.08
C PHE A 480 -39.42 -14.18 19.96
N LEU A 481 -40.43 -13.79 19.17
CA LEU A 481 -41.46 -14.73 18.69
C LEU A 481 -40.86 -15.68 17.63
N PRO A 482 -41.29 -16.96 17.57
CA PRO A 482 -40.83 -17.88 16.55
C PRO A 482 -41.42 -17.52 15.18
N THR A 483 -40.54 -17.28 14.21
CA THR A 483 -40.88 -17.01 12.81
C THR A 483 -41.35 -18.30 12.12
N CYS A 484 -42.41 -18.18 11.30
CA CYS A 484 -42.99 -19.27 10.52
C CYS A 484 -41.96 -19.99 9.64
N THR A 485 -41.97 -21.32 9.72
CA THR A 485 -41.23 -22.25 8.85
C THR A 485 -41.66 -22.09 7.39
N PRO A 486 -40.74 -21.87 6.42
CA PRO A 486 -41.09 -21.96 5.01
C PRO A 486 -41.26 -23.44 4.60
N THR A 487 -42.36 -23.72 3.91
CA THR A 487 -42.65 -25.00 3.25
C THR A 487 -41.59 -25.31 2.17
N PRO A 488 -41.09 -26.55 2.06
CA PRO A 488 -40.10 -26.90 1.04
C PRO A 488 -40.70 -26.81 -0.37
N THR A 489 -40.04 -26.05 -1.25
CA THR A 489 -40.31 -26.05 -2.69
C THR A 489 -39.61 -27.26 -3.31
N GLU A 490 -40.37 -28.11 -4.01
CA GLU A 490 -39.82 -29.27 -4.73
C GLU A 490 -38.81 -28.82 -5.79
N THR A 491 -37.62 -29.43 -5.77
CA THR A 491 -36.57 -29.23 -6.77
C THR A 491 -36.87 -30.13 -7.97
N PRO A 492 -36.94 -29.62 -9.22
CA PRO A 492 -37.13 -30.45 -10.38
C PRO A 492 -35.91 -31.36 -10.61
N THR A 493 -36.17 -32.66 -10.77
CA THR A 493 -35.17 -33.68 -11.09
C THR A 493 -34.56 -33.42 -12.48
N PRO A 494 -33.23 -33.44 -12.65
CA PRO A 494 -32.62 -33.29 -13.97
C PRO A 494 -32.89 -34.53 -14.84
N THR A 495 -33.40 -34.30 -16.05
CA THR A 495 -33.53 -35.31 -17.12
C THR A 495 -32.14 -35.79 -17.56
N PRO A 496 -31.88 -37.10 -17.67
CA PRO A 496 -30.58 -37.61 -18.10
C PRO A 496 -30.33 -37.34 -19.59
N THR A 497 -29.23 -36.66 -19.89
CA THR A 497 -28.71 -36.47 -21.26
C THR A 497 -28.05 -37.78 -21.74
N PRO A 498 -28.31 -38.24 -22.99
CA PRO A 498 -27.71 -39.48 -23.50
C PRO A 498 -26.20 -39.37 -23.68
N GLN A 499 -25.48 -40.37 -23.16
CA GLN A 499 -24.03 -40.54 -23.24
C GLN A 499 -23.60 -40.83 -24.70
N PRO A 500 -22.55 -40.17 -25.24
CA PRO A 500 -21.98 -40.54 -26.53
C PRO A 500 -21.23 -41.88 -26.43
N SER A 501 -21.48 -42.76 -27.41
CA SER A 501 -20.86 -44.06 -27.60
C SER A 501 -19.34 -43.94 -27.85
N PRO A 502 -18.49 -44.84 -27.29
CA PRO A 502 -17.05 -44.80 -27.54
C PRO A 502 -16.71 -45.18 -28.98
N THR A 503 -15.84 -44.37 -29.60
CA THR A 503 -15.18 -44.68 -30.88
C THR A 503 -14.10 -45.75 -30.67
N PRO A 504 -13.98 -46.78 -31.52
CA PRO A 504 -12.98 -47.84 -31.33
C PRO A 504 -11.54 -47.35 -31.54
N THR A 505 -10.69 -47.70 -30.57
CA THR A 505 -9.23 -47.51 -30.55
C THR A 505 -8.55 -48.39 -31.59
N ALA A 506 -7.64 -47.81 -32.40
CA ALA A 506 -6.76 -48.57 -33.28
C ALA A 506 -5.59 -49.17 -32.49
N THR A 507 -5.40 -50.48 -32.65
CA THR A 507 -4.32 -51.31 -32.09
C THR A 507 -2.93 -50.86 -32.59
N PRO A 508 -1.90 -50.72 -31.72
CA PRO A 508 -0.53 -50.50 -32.17
C PRO A 508 0.16 -51.84 -32.49
N THR A 509 0.75 -51.92 -33.69
CA THR A 509 1.58 -53.04 -34.14
C THR A 509 3.01 -52.88 -33.59
N HIS A 510 3.50 -53.89 -32.88
CA HIS A 510 4.89 -54.01 -32.43
C HIS A 510 5.86 -54.13 -33.62
N ILE A 511 6.88 -53.27 -33.68
CA ILE A 511 8.11 -53.52 -34.43
C ILE A 511 9.29 -53.42 -33.46
N SER A 512 10.06 -54.50 -33.39
CA SER A 512 11.25 -54.69 -32.56
C SER A 512 12.42 -53.86 -33.08
N MET A 513 13.11 -53.12 -32.22
CA MET A 513 14.42 -52.53 -32.50
C MET A 513 15.44 -52.94 -31.43
N LEU A 514 16.57 -53.46 -31.90
CA LEU A 514 17.78 -53.84 -31.16
C LEU A 514 18.59 -52.59 -30.71
N PRO A 515 19.50 -52.73 -29.72
CA PRO A 515 20.18 -51.60 -29.12
C PRO A 515 21.45 -51.20 -29.89
N HIS A 516 21.72 -49.89 -29.99
CA HIS A 516 22.99 -49.35 -30.47
C HIS A 516 23.62 -48.37 -29.48
N THR A 517 24.88 -48.66 -29.17
CA THR A 517 25.84 -48.00 -28.26
C THR A 517 26.38 -46.69 -28.86
N PRO A 518 26.77 -45.67 -28.05
CA PRO A 518 27.23 -44.37 -28.56
C PRO A 518 28.72 -44.35 -28.96
N THR A 519 29.11 -43.44 -29.87
CA THR A 519 30.51 -43.11 -30.23
C THR A 519 30.60 -41.61 -30.62
N PRO A 520 31.70 -40.87 -30.29
CA PRO A 520 31.65 -39.42 -30.02
C PRO A 520 31.94 -38.49 -31.22
N THR A 521 31.42 -37.27 -31.14
CA THR A 521 31.58 -36.17 -32.11
C THR A 521 32.95 -35.47 -31.96
N LYS A 522 33.64 -35.24 -33.09
CA LYS A 522 34.91 -34.49 -33.18
C LYS A 522 34.68 -32.99 -33.43
N LEU A 523 35.54 -32.19 -32.79
CA LEU A 523 35.72 -30.74 -32.87
C LEU A 523 36.22 -30.25 -34.26
N PRO A 524 35.83 -29.06 -34.76
CA PRO A 524 36.46 -28.45 -35.94
C PRO A 524 37.61 -27.48 -35.60
N THR A 525 38.68 -27.55 -36.41
CA THR A 525 39.96 -26.79 -36.35
C THR A 525 39.89 -25.49 -37.20
N PRO A 526 40.61 -24.40 -36.85
CA PRO A 526 40.47 -23.09 -37.49
C PRO A 526 41.39 -22.86 -38.71
N ARG A 527 41.07 -21.84 -39.54
CA ARG A 527 41.90 -21.33 -40.66
C ARG A 527 42.03 -19.79 -40.63
N PRO A 528 43.04 -19.18 -41.28
CA PRO A 528 43.88 -18.15 -40.66
C PRO A 528 43.63 -16.72 -41.19
N SER A 529 44.11 -15.76 -40.40
CA SER A 529 44.03 -14.30 -40.59
C SER A 529 45.30 -13.70 -41.21
N VAL A 530 45.17 -12.76 -42.17
CA VAL A 530 46.10 -11.63 -42.46
C VAL A 530 45.36 -10.58 -43.34
N PRO A 531 45.79 -9.30 -43.48
CA PRO A 531 45.65 -8.14 -42.56
C PRO A 531 44.81 -6.97 -43.16
N ALA A 532 44.57 -5.93 -42.34
CA ALA A 532 43.71 -4.77 -42.60
C ALA A 532 44.40 -3.54 -43.22
N THR A 533 43.69 -2.77 -44.05
CA THR A 533 43.62 -1.26 -44.18
C THR A 533 42.86 -0.84 -45.47
N PRO A 534 42.44 0.42 -45.68
CA PRO A 534 41.56 1.32 -44.89
C PRO A 534 40.33 1.84 -45.72
N ALA A 535 39.38 2.54 -45.07
CA ALA A 535 38.12 3.04 -45.65
C ALA A 535 38.25 4.29 -46.57
N PRO A 536 37.29 4.49 -47.49
CA PRO A 536 36.65 5.82 -47.69
C PRO A 536 35.10 5.76 -47.90
N PRO A 537 34.38 6.91 -47.96
CA PRO A 537 33.03 7.10 -47.39
C PRO A 537 31.89 7.47 -48.39
N LEU A 538 30.70 7.81 -47.84
CA LEU A 538 29.53 8.56 -48.41
C LEU A 538 28.50 7.74 -49.24
N TRP A 539 27.26 7.50 -48.75
CA TRP A 539 25.99 8.27 -48.91
C TRP A 539 25.43 8.34 -50.36
N PRO A 540 24.14 8.66 -50.63
CA PRO A 540 22.83 8.17 -50.13
C PRO A 540 21.87 7.88 -51.32
N THR A 541 20.58 7.57 -51.09
CA THR A 541 19.33 7.84 -51.90
C THR A 541 18.29 6.72 -51.69
N LEU A 542 17.15 6.98 -51.04
CA LEU A 542 15.92 7.71 -51.45
C LEU A 542 14.91 6.84 -52.24
N VAL A 543 13.78 6.61 -51.56
CA VAL A 543 12.37 6.76 -52.03
C VAL A 543 11.66 5.61 -52.73
N GLY A 544 10.49 5.30 -52.16
CA GLY A 544 9.31 4.69 -52.77
C GLY A 544 8.43 4.07 -51.68
N LEU A 545 7.58 4.81 -50.96
CA LEU A 545 6.14 5.03 -51.28
C LEU A 545 5.49 3.84 -52.01
N ALA A 546 4.31 3.32 -51.66
CA ALA A 546 3.34 3.56 -50.61
C ALA A 546 2.25 2.46 -50.74
N ALA A 547 1.54 2.21 -49.64
CA ALA A 547 0.13 1.82 -49.47
C ALA A 547 -0.55 0.80 -50.44
N VAL A 548 -1.24 -0.20 -49.87
CA VAL A 548 -2.73 -0.28 -49.89
C VAL A 548 -3.22 -1.34 -48.90
N THR A 549 -4.21 -0.91 -48.13
CA THR A 549 -5.10 -1.54 -47.15
C THR A 549 -6.10 -2.56 -47.73
N LEU A 550 -6.55 -3.57 -46.95
CA LEU A 550 -7.96 -3.78 -46.51
C LEU A 550 -8.25 -5.19 -45.90
N PHE A 551 -9.05 -5.19 -44.81
CA PHE A 551 -10.04 -6.17 -44.31
C PHE A 551 -9.63 -7.53 -43.70
N ALA A 552 -9.98 -7.73 -42.41
CA ALA A 552 -11.30 -8.26 -42.03
C ALA A 552 -11.60 -8.10 -40.53
N ALA A 553 -12.75 -7.47 -40.24
CA ALA A 553 -13.49 -7.60 -39.00
C ALA A 553 -14.63 -8.61 -39.21
N LEU A 554 -14.74 -9.60 -38.32
CA LEU A 554 -15.90 -10.44 -37.92
C LEU A 554 -15.24 -11.58 -37.11
N VAL A 555 -15.49 -11.76 -35.81
CA VAL A 555 -16.72 -12.31 -35.24
C VAL A 555 -16.93 -11.72 -33.85
N GLY A 556 -18.04 -10.99 -33.70
CA GLY A 556 -18.68 -10.79 -32.41
C GLY A 556 -19.73 -11.88 -32.14
N THR A 557 -20.21 -11.87 -30.89
CA THR A 557 -21.43 -12.50 -30.35
C THR A 557 -21.46 -14.01 -30.09
N LEU A 558 -21.48 -14.36 -28.80
CA LEU A 558 -22.20 -15.44 -28.07
C LEU A 558 -21.48 -15.55 -26.69
N PHE A 559 -21.99 -15.20 -25.50
CA PHE A 559 -23.33 -15.22 -24.95
C PHE A 559 -23.51 -14.14 -23.85
N ARG A 560 -24.66 -13.46 -23.90
CA ARG A 560 -25.36 -12.91 -22.73
C ARG A 560 -26.28 -13.98 -22.15
N HIS A 561 -26.56 -13.83 -20.85
CA HIS A 561 -27.73 -14.22 -20.06
C HIS A 561 -27.61 -15.35 -19.04
N GLN A 562 -27.84 -14.91 -17.78
CA GLN A 562 -28.50 -15.50 -16.60
C GLN A 562 -27.60 -15.28 -15.37
N SER A 563 -27.99 -14.64 -14.26
CA SER A 563 -29.21 -13.99 -13.74
C SER A 563 -28.72 -13.12 -12.55
N GLY A 564 -29.33 -11.98 -12.22
CA GLY A 564 -30.43 -11.93 -11.26
C GLY A 564 -29.95 -11.32 -9.95
#